data_AF-A0A660T403-F1
#
_entry.id   AF-A0A660T403-F1
#
_cell.length_a   1.000
_cell.length_b   1.000
_cell.length_c   1.000
_cell.angle_alpha   90.00
_cell.angle_beta   90.00
_cell.angle_gamma   90.00
#
_symmetry.space_group_name_H-M   'P 1'
#
loop_
_entity.id
_entity.type
_entity.pdbx_description
1 polymer ?
#
loop_
_entity_poly.entity_id
_entity_poly.type
_entity_poly.pdbx_seq_one_letter_code
_entity_poly.pdbx_strand_id
1 'polypeptide(L)'
;MFPIYKLKELPENTRIRKIVAILKSLEIQINSLKTVDRKYISGIAGSLPNLFLNTDEYRMTKTALSKGNDKELLRAVNALRHYIQKYLKIEPAEWDMLNYETDTLDKKKRTILPFYVYLEDIRSPYNVGAIFRTAEAFAVEKIYLSPRTPLPHHPRASKTARGADKIVPWETAKLKDILSGALENDIPVFALELGGTKIDSFRFPGKGIALIGSEELGLSPDGLKAADKSLGRVSIPMGGAKRSLNVSVAFGILMFYWLSRNT
;
A
#
# COMPACT_ATOMS: atom_id res chain seq x y z
N MET A 1 25.42 -2.89 7.41
CA MET A 1 26.04 -2.65 6.09
C MET A 1 26.06 -3.98 5.35
N PHE A 2 25.53 -4.07 4.12
CA PHE A 2 25.49 -5.34 3.35
C PHE A 2 26.83 -5.59 2.66
N PRO A 3 27.44 -6.79 2.73
CA PRO A 3 28.76 -7.02 2.14
C PRO A 3 28.76 -6.93 0.60
N ILE A 4 29.72 -6.20 0.03
CA ILE A 4 29.80 -5.95 -1.42
C ILE A 4 30.03 -7.24 -2.21
N TYR A 5 30.83 -8.18 -1.70
CA TYR A 5 31.11 -9.44 -2.41
C TYR A 5 29.83 -10.26 -2.64
N LYS A 6 28.92 -10.30 -1.65
CA LYS A 6 27.62 -10.97 -1.76
C LYS A 6 26.73 -10.36 -2.84
N LEU A 7 26.86 -9.07 -3.16
CA LEU A 7 26.07 -8.47 -4.25
C LEU A 7 26.47 -9.03 -5.61
N LYS A 8 27.75 -9.34 -5.81
CA LYS A 8 28.25 -9.85 -7.09
C LYS A 8 27.82 -11.28 -7.37
N GLU A 9 27.47 -12.03 -6.32
CA GLU A 9 26.99 -13.42 -6.38
C GLU A 9 25.48 -13.52 -6.69
N LEU A 10 24.72 -12.42 -6.56
CA LEU A 10 23.28 -12.43 -6.81
C LEU A 10 22.94 -12.44 -8.32
N PRO A 11 21.81 -13.05 -8.71
CA PRO A 11 21.26 -12.90 -10.06
C PRO A 11 21.10 -11.42 -10.44
N GLU A 12 21.26 -11.09 -11.72
CA GLU A 12 21.37 -9.69 -12.16
C GLU A 12 20.19 -8.80 -11.70
N ASN A 13 18.95 -9.21 -11.93
CA ASN A 13 17.77 -8.43 -11.52
C ASN A 13 17.69 -8.27 -9.99
N THR A 14 17.96 -9.33 -9.24
CA THR A 14 18.02 -9.36 -7.78
C THR A 14 19.09 -8.41 -7.25
N ARG A 15 20.29 -8.43 -7.86
CA ARG A 15 21.42 -7.54 -7.56
C ARG A 15 21.05 -6.07 -7.80
N ILE A 16 20.49 -5.74 -8.97
CA ILE A 16 20.10 -4.36 -9.31
C ILE A 16 19.08 -3.83 -8.28
N ARG A 17 18.05 -4.61 -7.93
CA ARG A 17 17.05 -4.22 -6.93
C ARG A 17 17.65 -4.06 -5.54
N LYS A 18 18.55 -4.96 -5.12
CA LYS A 18 19.26 -4.85 -3.84
C LYS A 18 20.11 -3.58 -3.79
N ILE A 19 20.78 -3.22 -4.89
CA ILE A 19 21.54 -1.96 -5.01
C ILE A 19 20.61 -0.76 -4.85
N VAL A 20 19.46 -0.71 -5.53
CA VAL A 20 18.45 0.36 -5.36
C VAL A 20 18.06 0.53 -3.90
N ALA A 21 17.89 -0.58 -3.16
CA ALA A 21 17.51 -0.52 -1.77
C ALA A 21 18.61 0.04 -0.85
N ILE A 22 19.85 -0.40 -1.10
CA ILE A 22 21.03 0.11 -0.38
C ILE A 22 21.19 1.62 -0.66
N LEU A 23 21.04 2.06 -1.91
CA LEU A 23 21.09 3.49 -2.27
C LEU A 23 20.03 4.32 -1.55
N LYS A 24 18.79 3.82 -1.37
CA LYS A 24 17.75 4.51 -0.58
C LYS A 24 18.12 4.60 0.91
N SER A 25 18.66 3.53 1.49
CA SER A 25 19.13 3.57 2.89
C SER A 25 20.27 4.59 3.07
N LEU A 26 21.16 4.70 2.08
CA LEU A 26 22.25 5.67 2.09
C LEU A 26 21.71 7.10 1.94
N GLU A 27 20.71 7.32 1.09
CA GLU A 27 20.02 8.61 0.92
C GLU A 27 19.46 9.14 2.25
N ILE A 28 18.78 8.28 3.01
CA ILE A 28 18.24 8.62 4.34
C ILE A 28 19.37 8.95 5.33
N GLN A 29 20.48 8.21 5.28
CA GLN A 29 21.64 8.46 6.15
C GLN A 29 22.33 9.79 5.83
N ILE A 30 22.56 10.09 4.55
CA ILE A 30 23.15 11.37 4.12
C ILE A 30 22.24 12.53 4.52
N ASN A 31 20.91 12.39 4.33
CA ASN A 31 19.95 13.44 4.67
C ASN A 31 19.81 13.69 6.19
N SER A 32 20.09 12.67 7.01
CA SER A 32 20.06 12.77 8.49
C SER A 32 21.39 13.27 9.09
N LEU A 33 22.28 13.85 8.27
CA LEU A 33 23.61 14.36 8.67
C LEU A 33 24.51 13.30 9.32
N LYS A 34 24.20 12.00 9.13
CA LYS A 34 25.09 10.93 9.55
C LYS A 34 26.21 10.79 8.53
N THR A 35 27.45 10.65 9.01
CA THR A 35 28.60 10.36 8.14
C THR A 35 28.41 9.03 7.45
N VAL A 36 28.44 9.04 6.10
CA VAL A 36 28.28 7.84 5.28
C VAL A 36 29.61 7.48 4.63
N ASP A 37 29.97 6.19 4.65
CA ASP A 37 31.21 5.71 4.05
C ASP A 37 31.16 5.82 2.52
N ARG A 38 31.90 6.79 1.97
CA ARG A 38 32.02 7.03 0.53
C ARG A 38 32.66 5.85 -0.20
N LYS A 39 33.57 5.10 0.42
CA LYS A 39 34.16 3.89 -0.18
C LYS A 39 33.11 2.80 -0.32
N TYR A 40 32.23 2.67 0.67
CA TYR A 40 31.10 1.75 0.60
C TYR A 40 30.16 2.11 -0.57
N ILE A 41 29.75 3.38 -0.69
CA ILE A 41 28.89 3.83 -1.80
C ILE A 41 29.57 3.55 -3.16
N SER A 42 30.87 3.83 -3.28
CA SER A 42 31.63 3.53 -4.50
C SER A 42 31.63 2.04 -4.83
N GLY A 43 31.77 1.16 -3.83
CA GLY A 43 31.73 -0.28 -4.02
C GLY A 43 30.35 -0.80 -4.42
N ILE A 44 29.29 -0.20 -3.89
CA ILE A 44 27.89 -0.50 -4.27
C ILE A 44 27.64 -0.07 -5.73
N ALA A 45 27.98 1.16 -6.08
CA ALA A 45 27.80 1.67 -7.45
C ALA A 45 28.63 0.85 -8.46
N GLY A 46 29.87 0.49 -8.11
CA GLY A 46 30.73 -0.35 -8.95
C GLY A 46 30.29 -1.82 -9.07
N SER A 47 29.28 -2.25 -8.31
CA SER A 47 28.67 -3.58 -8.44
C SER A 47 27.46 -3.60 -9.38
N LEU A 48 27.12 -2.45 -9.99
CA LEU A 48 26.09 -2.39 -11.02
C LEU A 48 26.54 -3.10 -12.31
N PRO A 49 25.59 -3.68 -13.08
CA PRO A 49 25.86 -4.18 -14.42
C PRO A 49 26.46 -3.11 -15.34
N ASN A 50 27.23 -3.54 -16.35
CA ASN A 50 27.93 -2.67 -17.29
C ASN A 50 27.04 -1.62 -17.96
N LEU A 51 25.75 -1.91 -18.18
CA LEU A 51 24.81 -0.97 -18.79
C LEU A 51 24.68 0.34 -17.98
N PHE A 52 24.85 0.30 -16.65
CA PHE A 52 24.74 1.46 -15.77
C PHE A 52 26.06 2.21 -15.60
N LEU A 53 27.21 1.54 -15.79
CA LEU A 53 28.53 2.14 -15.56
C LEU A 53 28.88 3.25 -16.56
N ASN A 54 28.17 3.30 -17.69
CA ASN A 54 28.38 4.29 -18.75
C ASN A 54 27.37 5.44 -18.72
N THR A 55 26.45 5.48 -17.75
CA THR A 55 25.41 6.50 -17.71
C THR A 55 25.88 7.78 -17.02
N ASP A 56 25.23 8.89 -17.32
CA ASP A 56 25.57 10.18 -16.72
C ASP A 56 25.33 10.17 -15.21
N GLU A 57 24.31 9.46 -14.74
CA GLU A 57 24.01 9.33 -13.31
C GLU A 57 25.11 8.58 -12.55
N TYR A 58 25.71 7.55 -13.16
CA TYR A 58 26.85 6.87 -12.57
C TYR A 58 28.09 7.77 -12.54
N ARG A 59 28.36 8.51 -13.63
CA ARG A 59 29.46 9.47 -13.69
C ARG A 59 29.31 10.58 -12.66
N MET A 60 28.11 11.14 -12.53
CA MET A 60 27.75 12.12 -11.50
C MET A 60 28.02 11.57 -10.11
N THR A 61 27.61 10.33 -9.84
CA THR A 61 27.84 9.66 -8.55
C THR A 61 29.33 9.52 -8.26
N LYS A 62 30.13 9.07 -9.23
CA LYS A 62 31.59 8.95 -9.09
C LYS A 62 32.27 10.30 -8.84
N THR A 63 31.82 11.35 -9.51
CA THR A 63 32.32 12.72 -9.31
C THR A 63 31.95 13.23 -7.91
N ALA A 64 30.70 13.07 -7.49
CA ALA A 64 30.25 13.50 -6.17
C ALA A 64 30.96 12.76 -5.03
N LEU A 65 31.26 11.46 -5.21
CA LEU A 65 32.02 10.67 -4.24
C LEU A 65 33.46 11.19 -4.05
N SER A 66 34.10 11.62 -5.13
CA SER A 66 35.50 12.07 -5.11
C SER A 66 35.68 13.54 -4.72
N LYS A 67 34.79 14.43 -5.19
CA LYS A 67 34.96 15.88 -5.08
C LYS A 67 33.76 16.63 -4.53
N GLY A 68 32.61 15.96 -4.37
CA GLY A 68 31.37 16.60 -3.99
C GLY A 68 31.17 16.77 -2.48
N ASN A 69 30.38 17.77 -2.11
CA ASN A 69 29.82 17.90 -0.76
C ASN A 69 28.65 16.90 -0.56
N ASP A 70 28.15 16.78 0.66
CA ASP A 70 27.13 15.78 0.99
C ASP A 70 25.78 16.03 0.28
N LYS A 71 25.44 17.29 -0.03
CA LYS A 71 24.24 17.62 -0.82
C LYS A 71 24.40 17.17 -2.29
N GLU A 72 25.58 17.33 -2.86
CA GLU A 72 25.89 16.86 -4.22
C GLU A 72 25.90 15.34 -4.29
N LEU A 73 26.46 14.69 -3.26
CA LEU A 73 26.43 13.23 -3.13
C LEU A 73 25.00 12.72 -3.00
N LEU A 74 24.17 13.36 -2.18
CA LEU A 74 22.75 13.03 -2.03
C LEU A 74 22.01 13.10 -3.37
N ARG A 75 22.18 14.22 -4.10
CA ARG A 75 21.56 14.41 -5.43
C ARG A 75 22.02 13.34 -6.43
N ALA A 76 23.31 13.04 -6.46
CA ALA A 76 23.85 12.06 -7.40
C ALA A 76 23.38 10.62 -7.08
N VAL A 77 23.39 10.23 -5.80
CA VAL A 77 22.86 8.93 -5.34
C VAL A 77 21.36 8.82 -5.63
N ASN A 78 20.59 9.88 -5.39
CA ASN A 78 19.17 9.94 -5.71
C ASN A 78 18.94 9.78 -7.23
N ALA A 79 19.67 10.52 -8.06
CA ALA A 79 19.58 10.42 -9.52
C ALA A 79 19.90 9.01 -10.03
N LEU A 80 21.00 8.41 -9.58
CA LEU A 80 21.37 7.04 -9.94
C LEU A 80 20.30 6.04 -9.50
N ARG A 81 19.76 6.17 -8.28
CA ARG A 81 18.67 5.33 -7.80
C ARG A 81 17.43 5.44 -8.69
N HIS A 82 17.02 6.65 -9.06
CA HIS A 82 15.85 6.88 -9.91
C HIS A 82 16.04 6.35 -11.34
N TYR A 83 17.24 6.49 -11.89
CA TYR A 83 17.58 5.92 -13.19
C TYR A 83 17.43 4.39 -13.20
N ILE A 84 18.00 3.72 -12.20
CA ILE A 84 17.90 2.27 -12.06
C ILE A 84 16.45 1.83 -11.84
N GLN A 85 15.67 2.57 -11.06
CA GLN A 85 14.23 2.28 -10.86
C GLN A 85 13.44 2.36 -12.17
N LYS A 86 13.72 3.38 -13.00
CA LYS A 86 13.08 3.51 -14.32
C LYS A 86 13.40 2.33 -15.22
N TYR A 87 14.65 1.85 -15.19
CA TYR A 87 15.07 0.65 -15.92
C TYR A 87 14.28 -0.59 -15.47
N LEU A 88 14.11 -0.77 -14.15
CA LEU A 88 13.38 -1.90 -13.60
C LEU A 88 11.85 -1.82 -13.76
N LYS A 89 11.32 -0.71 -14.26
CA LYS A 89 9.87 -0.41 -14.34
C LYS A 89 9.16 -0.55 -12.97
N ILE A 90 9.90 -0.36 -11.87
CA ILE A 90 9.37 -0.43 -10.51
C ILE A 90 8.83 0.94 -10.14
N GLU A 91 7.58 0.98 -9.69
CA GLU A 91 7.01 2.21 -9.16
C GLU A 91 7.44 2.44 -7.70
N PRO A 92 7.64 3.70 -7.26
CA PRO A 92 8.14 4.00 -5.91
C PRO A 92 7.36 3.35 -4.76
N ALA A 93 6.06 3.09 -4.95
CA ALA A 93 5.18 2.48 -3.95
C ALA A 93 5.33 0.95 -3.85
N GLU A 94 5.81 0.25 -4.89
CA GLU A 94 6.06 -1.19 -4.82
C GLU A 94 7.32 -1.51 -3.99
N TRP A 95 8.25 -0.54 -3.85
CA TRP A 95 9.54 -0.72 -3.19
C TRP A 95 9.43 -1.05 -1.70
N ASP A 96 8.46 -0.46 -0.99
CA ASP A 96 8.27 -0.71 0.44
C ASP A 96 7.83 -2.17 0.69
N MET A 97 7.29 -2.82 -0.34
CA MET A 97 6.76 -4.18 -0.26
C MET A 97 7.65 -5.22 -0.95
N LEU A 98 8.77 -4.87 -1.59
CA LEU A 98 9.60 -5.86 -2.29
C LEU A 98 10.52 -6.65 -1.34
N ASN A 99 10.48 -7.97 -1.45
CA ASN A 99 11.53 -8.87 -0.99
C ASN A 99 12.64 -8.91 -2.05
N TYR A 100 13.81 -8.37 -1.68
CA TYR A 100 14.96 -8.24 -2.58
C TYR A 100 15.68 -9.55 -2.88
N GLU A 101 15.41 -10.63 -2.15
CA GLU A 101 16.00 -11.93 -2.41
C GLU A 101 15.16 -12.73 -3.39
N THR A 102 13.83 -12.66 -3.23
CA THR A 102 12.88 -13.44 -4.03
C THR A 102 12.27 -12.68 -5.21
N ASP A 103 12.57 -11.38 -5.34
CA ASP A 103 12.06 -10.53 -6.42
C ASP A 103 10.53 -10.30 -6.39
N THR A 104 9.88 -10.66 -5.28
CA THR A 104 8.42 -10.67 -5.09
C THR A 104 8.00 -9.78 -3.93
N LEU A 105 6.70 -9.46 -3.84
CA LEU A 105 6.17 -8.70 -2.72
C LEU A 105 6.24 -9.53 -1.42
N ASP A 106 6.84 -8.98 -0.36
CA ASP A 106 7.11 -9.62 0.92
C ASP A 106 5.86 -9.67 1.81
N LYS A 107 5.01 -10.66 1.55
CA LYS A 107 3.79 -10.88 2.34
C LYS A 107 4.06 -11.12 3.83
N LYS A 108 5.28 -11.55 4.21
CA LYS A 108 5.63 -11.91 5.61
C LYS A 108 5.81 -10.71 6.52
N LYS A 109 5.90 -9.49 5.97
CA LYS A 109 6.04 -8.25 6.75
C LYS A 109 4.71 -7.63 7.17
N ARG A 110 3.58 -8.17 6.70
CA ARG A 110 2.27 -7.62 7.04
C ARG A 110 1.94 -7.90 8.49
N THR A 111 1.58 -6.85 9.22
CA THR A 111 0.68 -7.02 10.34
C THR A 111 -0.70 -7.33 9.75
N ILE A 112 -1.39 -8.33 10.30
CA ILE A 112 -2.72 -8.73 9.87
C ILE A 112 -3.62 -8.65 11.09
N LEU A 113 -4.68 -7.87 10.97
CA LEU A 113 -5.72 -7.71 11.98
C LEU A 113 -7.02 -8.31 11.45
N PRO A 114 -7.88 -8.91 12.30
CA PRO A 114 -9.08 -9.65 11.90
C PRO A 114 -10.23 -8.73 11.44
N PHE A 115 -9.92 -7.83 10.53
CA PHE A 115 -10.81 -6.85 9.95
C PHE A 115 -10.95 -7.11 8.47
N TYR A 116 -12.20 -7.13 8.05
CA TYR A 116 -12.63 -7.51 6.72
C TYR A 116 -13.44 -6.39 6.12
N VAL A 117 -13.45 -6.32 4.79
CA VAL A 117 -14.18 -5.28 4.07
C VAL A 117 -15.03 -5.94 2.99
N TYR A 118 -16.32 -5.61 2.93
CA TYR A 118 -17.20 -5.97 1.83
C TYR A 118 -17.45 -4.75 0.95
N LEU A 119 -17.02 -4.83 -0.32
CA LEU A 119 -17.26 -3.80 -1.33
C LEU A 119 -18.51 -4.15 -2.12
N GLU A 120 -19.58 -3.40 -1.87
CA GLU A 120 -20.87 -3.62 -2.51
C GLU A 120 -21.03 -2.72 -3.73
N ASP A 121 -20.87 -3.32 -4.90
CA ASP A 121 -21.14 -2.72 -6.21
C ASP A 121 -20.39 -1.40 -6.43
N ILE A 122 -19.13 -1.35 -5.97
CA ILE A 122 -18.19 -0.28 -6.30
C ILE A 122 -18.01 -0.30 -7.81
N ARG A 123 -18.27 0.82 -8.48
CA ARG A 123 -18.26 0.86 -9.95
C ARG A 123 -16.90 1.22 -10.51
N SER A 124 -16.15 2.07 -9.80
CA SER A 124 -14.90 2.60 -10.30
C SER A 124 -13.74 1.65 -10.02
N PRO A 125 -13.03 1.12 -11.05
CA PRO A 125 -11.83 0.34 -10.82
C PRO A 125 -10.72 1.16 -10.14
N TYR A 126 -10.72 2.49 -10.31
CA TYR A 126 -9.81 3.37 -9.57
C TYR A 126 -10.08 3.30 -8.07
N ASN A 127 -11.34 3.40 -7.65
CA ASN A 127 -11.71 3.32 -6.23
C ASN A 127 -11.40 1.93 -5.66
N VAL A 128 -11.65 0.86 -6.40
CA VAL A 128 -11.23 -0.50 -6.00
C VAL A 128 -9.72 -0.53 -5.71
N GLY A 129 -8.88 -0.07 -6.64
CA GLY A 129 -7.43 -0.05 -6.42
C GLY A 129 -7.00 0.80 -5.22
N ALA A 130 -7.59 1.99 -5.05
CA ALA A 130 -7.31 2.87 -3.92
C ALA A 130 -7.72 2.25 -2.57
N ILE A 131 -8.84 1.54 -2.53
CA ILE A 131 -9.30 0.80 -1.35
C ILE A 131 -8.34 -0.33 -1.01
N PHE A 132 -7.89 -1.14 -2.00
CA PHE A 132 -6.89 -2.19 -1.77
C PHE A 132 -5.60 -1.65 -1.15
N ARG A 133 -5.11 -0.52 -1.69
CA ARG A 133 -3.91 0.14 -1.16
C ARG A 133 -4.09 0.62 0.29
N THR A 134 -5.25 1.18 0.59
CA THR A 134 -5.59 1.63 1.95
C THR A 134 -5.74 0.44 2.89
N ALA A 135 -6.44 -0.60 2.47
CA ALA A 135 -6.66 -1.82 3.25
C ALA A 135 -5.33 -2.50 3.61
N GLU A 136 -4.38 -2.57 2.67
CA GLU A 136 -3.03 -3.07 2.94
C GLU A 136 -2.34 -2.25 4.04
N ALA A 137 -2.33 -0.91 3.89
CA ALA A 137 -1.65 -0.01 4.82
C ALA A 137 -2.23 -0.06 6.25
N PHE A 138 -3.52 -0.39 6.37
CA PHE A 138 -4.22 -0.55 7.64
C PHE A 138 -4.40 -2.01 8.06
N ALA A 139 -3.56 -2.93 7.60
CA ALA A 139 -3.51 -4.32 8.08
C ALA A 139 -4.81 -5.14 7.91
N VAL A 140 -5.67 -4.78 6.95
CA VAL A 140 -6.90 -5.52 6.64
C VAL A 140 -6.56 -6.96 6.23
N GLU A 141 -7.31 -7.92 6.78
CA GLU A 141 -7.08 -9.34 6.53
C GLU A 141 -7.52 -9.75 5.14
N LYS A 142 -8.76 -9.44 4.75
CA LYS A 142 -9.33 -9.83 3.46
C LYS A 142 -10.41 -8.87 2.98
N ILE A 143 -10.49 -8.70 1.67
CA ILE A 143 -11.52 -7.91 0.99
C ILE A 143 -12.46 -8.84 0.22
N TYR A 144 -13.75 -8.68 0.40
CA TYR A 144 -14.79 -9.34 -0.35
C TYR A 144 -15.40 -8.37 -1.36
N LEU A 145 -15.59 -8.83 -2.60
CA LEU A 145 -16.12 -8.02 -3.70
C LEU A 145 -17.50 -8.55 -4.08
N SER A 146 -18.49 -7.67 -4.21
CA SER A 146 -19.76 -8.09 -4.82
C SER A 146 -19.54 -8.52 -6.28
N PRO A 147 -20.42 -9.37 -6.85
CA PRO A 147 -20.28 -9.84 -8.23
C PRO A 147 -20.21 -8.75 -9.30
N ARG A 148 -20.72 -7.53 -9.01
CA ARG A 148 -20.71 -6.41 -9.97
C ARG A 148 -19.52 -5.47 -9.79
N THR A 149 -18.72 -5.66 -8.75
CA THR A 149 -17.54 -4.84 -8.49
C THR A 149 -16.41 -5.22 -9.46
N PRO A 150 -15.74 -4.26 -10.13
CA PRO A 150 -14.56 -4.54 -10.94
C PRO A 150 -13.48 -5.26 -10.15
N LEU A 151 -12.89 -6.27 -10.77
CA LEU A 151 -11.87 -7.09 -10.12
C LEU A 151 -10.54 -6.30 -10.01
N PRO A 152 -9.74 -6.52 -8.96
CA PRO A 152 -8.54 -5.72 -8.69
C PRO A 152 -7.44 -5.93 -9.73
N HIS A 153 -7.46 -7.03 -10.49
CA HIS A 153 -6.57 -7.26 -11.63
C HIS A 153 -6.94 -6.42 -12.87
N HIS A 154 -8.06 -5.68 -12.86
CA HIS A 154 -8.36 -4.71 -13.90
C HIS A 154 -7.19 -3.70 -14.01
N PRO A 155 -6.66 -3.37 -15.20
CA PRO A 155 -5.45 -2.55 -15.35
C PRO A 155 -5.47 -1.22 -14.58
N ARG A 156 -6.61 -0.50 -14.63
CA ARG A 156 -6.82 0.73 -13.85
C ARG A 156 -6.81 0.52 -12.33
N ALA A 157 -7.36 -0.60 -11.86
CA ALA A 157 -7.37 -0.94 -10.44
C ALA A 157 -5.97 -1.32 -9.96
N SER A 158 -5.32 -2.27 -10.63
CA SER A 158 -3.96 -2.72 -10.30
C SER A 158 -2.94 -1.56 -10.31
N LYS A 159 -3.02 -0.68 -11.31
CA LYS A 159 -2.18 0.53 -11.37
C LYS A 159 -2.35 1.45 -10.16
N THR A 160 -3.58 1.55 -9.63
CA THR A 160 -3.90 2.40 -8.47
C THR A 160 -3.57 1.70 -7.15
N ALA A 161 -3.72 0.37 -7.10
CA ALA A 161 -3.42 -0.47 -5.95
C ALA A 161 -1.91 -0.55 -5.65
N ARG A 162 -1.05 -0.34 -6.66
CA ARG A 162 0.41 -0.36 -6.51
C ARG A 162 0.93 -1.67 -5.88
N GLY A 163 0.38 -2.81 -6.32
CA GLY A 163 0.77 -4.14 -5.85
C GLY A 163 -0.01 -4.65 -4.64
N ALA A 164 -0.78 -3.80 -3.95
CA ALA A 164 -1.64 -4.23 -2.84
C ALA A 164 -2.68 -5.28 -3.26
N ASP A 165 -3.14 -5.23 -4.52
CA ASP A 165 -4.04 -6.21 -5.16
C ASP A 165 -3.47 -7.63 -5.22
N LYS A 166 -2.14 -7.77 -5.18
CA LYS A 166 -1.44 -9.07 -5.20
C LYS A 166 -1.17 -9.61 -3.80
N ILE A 167 -1.33 -8.75 -2.78
CA ILE A 167 -0.92 -9.02 -1.41
C ILE A 167 -2.14 -9.27 -0.52
N VAL A 168 -3.11 -8.34 -0.54
CA VAL A 168 -4.33 -8.43 0.26
C VAL A 168 -5.19 -9.56 -0.32
N PRO A 169 -5.48 -10.62 0.45
CA PRO A 169 -6.42 -11.66 0.03
C PRO A 169 -7.76 -11.06 -0.35
N TRP A 170 -8.36 -11.59 -1.41
CA TRP A 170 -9.69 -11.18 -1.83
C TRP A 170 -10.43 -12.29 -2.55
N GLU A 171 -11.76 -12.21 -2.55
CA GLU A 171 -12.62 -13.07 -3.37
C GLU A 171 -13.94 -12.37 -3.71
N THR A 172 -14.62 -12.88 -4.73
CA THR A 172 -15.96 -12.43 -5.08
C THR A 172 -16.99 -13.23 -4.29
N ALA A 173 -17.92 -12.54 -3.62
CA ALA A 173 -18.97 -13.18 -2.81
C ALA A 173 -20.27 -12.37 -2.84
N LYS A 174 -21.41 -13.04 -2.72
CA LYS A 174 -22.70 -12.36 -2.57
C LYS A 174 -22.86 -11.92 -1.12
N LEU A 175 -23.50 -10.77 -0.91
CA LEU A 175 -23.73 -10.20 0.42
C LEU A 175 -24.33 -11.24 1.39
N LYS A 176 -25.33 -12.00 0.94
CA LYS A 176 -25.98 -13.04 1.75
C LYS A 176 -24.99 -14.07 2.31
N ASP A 177 -23.98 -14.47 1.52
CA ASP A 177 -23.03 -15.51 1.92
C ASP A 177 -22.07 -14.95 2.98
N ILE A 178 -21.68 -13.68 2.82
CA ILE A 178 -20.88 -12.94 3.79
C ILE A 178 -21.63 -12.75 5.11
N LEU A 179 -22.90 -12.36 5.06
CA LEU A 179 -23.71 -12.16 6.27
C LEU A 179 -23.96 -13.48 7.01
N SER A 180 -24.22 -14.58 6.29
CA SER A 180 -24.35 -15.90 6.91
C SER A 180 -23.04 -16.33 7.59
N GLY A 181 -21.91 -16.23 6.90
CA GLY A 181 -20.61 -16.57 7.47
C GLY A 181 -20.24 -15.67 8.66
N ALA A 182 -20.59 -14.38 8.62
CA ALA A 182 -20.38 -13.47 9.74
C ALA A 182 -21.17 -13.89 10.98
N LEU A 183 -22.44 -14.28 10.80
CA LEU A 183 -23.30 -14.75 11.87
C LEU A 183 -22.78 -16.06 12.47
N GLU A 184 -22.41 -17.02 11.64
CA GLU A 184 -21.88 -18.33 12.08
C GLU A 184 -20.59 -18.22 12.89
N ASN A 185 -19.75 -17.22 12.59
CA ASN A 185 -18.45 -17.04 13.22
C ASN A 185 -18.43 -15.91 14.28
N ASP A 186 -19.60 -15.38 14.65
CA ASP A 186 -19.74 -14.25 15.58
C ASP A 186 -18.81 -13.08 15.23
N ILE A 187 -18.85 -12.69 13.95
CA ILE A 187 -18.10 -11.56 13.40
C ILE A 187 -19.07 -10.39 13.26
N PRO A 188 -18.85 -9.27 13.99
CA PRO A 188 -19.76 -8.14 13.92
C PRO A 188 -19.68 -7.43 12.56
N VAL A 189 -20.81 -6.87 12.14
CA VAL A 189 -20.95 -6.18 10.85
C VAL A 189 -21.38 -4.75 11.11
N PHE A 190 -20.82 -3.81 10.35
CA PHE A 190 -21.25 -2.42 10.34
C PHE A 190 -21.12 -1.80 8.96
N ALA A 191 -21.80 -0.69 8.74
CA ALA A 191 -21.82 0.01 7.45
C ALA A 191 -21.18 1.39 7.56
N LEU A 192 -20.34 1.76 6.58
CA LEU A 192 -19.97 3.15 6.37
C LEU A 192 -21.07 3.84 5.57
N GLU A 193 -21.91 4.61 6.24
CA GLU A 193 -23.10 5.22 5.63
C GLU A 193 -23.51 6.53 6.34
N LEU A 194 -24.25 7.38 5.62
CA LEU A 194 -24.86 8.58 6.17
C LEU A 194 -25.94 8.23 7.22
N GLY A 195 -26.18 9.18 8.14
CA GLY A 195 -27.25 9.05 9.16
C GLY A 195 -26.95 8.05 10.28
N GLY A 196 -25.75 7.48 10.32
CA GLY A 196 -25.27 6.64 11.41
C GLY A 196 -24.64 7.43 12.57
N THR A 197 -24.11 6.69 13.55
CA THR A 197 -23.31 7.22 14.65
C THR A 197 -22.05 7.89 14.09
N LYS A 198 -21.73 9.09 14.59
CA LYS A 198 -20.54 9.83 14.15
C LYS A 198 -19.27 8.99 14.36
N ILE A 199 -18.36 9.04 13.40
CA ILE A 199 -17.12 8.25 13.40
C ILE A 199 -16.23 8.49 14.63
N ASP A 200 -16.24 9.71 15.17
CA ASP A 200 -15.53 10.07 16.40
C ASP A 200 -16.10 9.40 17.67
N SER A 201 -17.36 8.97 17.63
CA SER A 201 -18.11 8.42 18.75
C SER A 201 -18.46 6.94 18.57
N PHE A 202 -18.28 6.40 17.35
CA PHE A 202 -18.56 5.01 17.04
C PHE A 202 -17.60 4.05 17.75
N ARG A 203 -18.13 3.01 18.40
CA ARG A 203 -17.32 2.01 19.08
C ARG A 203 -16.86 0.96 18.07
N PHE A 204 -15.65 1.14 17.56
CA PHE A 204 -15.06 0.22 16.59
C PHE A 204 -14.72 -1.13 17.22
N PRO A 205 -15.03 -2.26 16.54
CA PRO A 205 -14.65 -3.57 17.04
C PRO A 205 -13.20 -3.93 16.63
N GLY A 206 -12.53 -4.75 17.44
CA GLY A 206 -11.19 -5.26 17.11
C GLY A 206 -11.17 -6.28 15.97
N LYS A 207 -12.28 -7.03 15.82
CA LYS A 207 -12.56 -7.90 14.67
C LYS A 207 -13.90 -7.52 14.05
N GLY A 208 -14.06 -7.57 12.72
CA GLY A 208 -15.35 -7.24 12.12
C GLY A 208 -15.34 -7.08 10.61
N ILE A 209 -16.53 -6.93 10.02
CA ILE A 209 -16.73 -6.66 8.58
C ILE A 209 -17.32 -5.27 8.40
N ALA A 210 -16.61 -4.41 7.67
CA ALA A 210 -17.15 -3.13 7.20
C ALA A 210 -17.80 -3.28 5.82
N LEU A 211 -19.08 -2.90 5.71
CA LEU A 211 -19.81 -2.81 4.45
C LEU A 211 -19.59 -1.42 3.83
N ILE A 212 -19.10 -1.38 2.60
CA ILE A 212 -18.82 -0.15 1.85
C ILE A 212 -19.65 -0.17 0.57
N GLY A 213 -20.56 0.79 0.44
CA GLY A 213 -21.52 0.86 -0.65
C GLY A 213 -21.01 1.55 -1.92
N SER A 214 -21.81 1.43 -2.98
CA SER A 214 -21.59 2.03 -4.28
C SER A 214 -21.52 3.55 -4.22
N GLU A 215 -20.74 4.18 -5.10
CA GLU A 215 -20.56 5.63 -5.14
C GLU A 215 -21.85 6.39 -5.45
N GLU A 216 -22.78 5.77 -6.18
CA GLU A 216 -24.04 6.37 -6.62
C GLU A 216 -25.22 5.97 -5.73
N LEU A 217 -25.27 4.70 -5.32
CA LEU A 217 -26.45 4.11 -4.69
C LEU A 217 -26.27 3.82 -3.20
N GLY A 218 -25.04 3.91 -2.67
CA GLY A 218 -24.73 3.45 -1.33
C GLY A 218 -24.88 1.93 -1.19
N LEU A 219 -25.20 1.48 0.02
CA LEU A 219 -25.46 0.07 0.30
C LEU A 219 -26.90 -0.33 -0.05
N SER A 220 -27.12 -1.60 -0.38
CA SER A 220 -28.48 -2.13 -0.50
C SER A 220 -29.26 -2.06 0.82
N PRO A 221 -30.60 -2.06 0.75
CA PRO A 221 -31.44 -2.17 1.95
C PRO A 221 -31.10 -3.37 2.83
N ASP A 222 -30.71 -4.49 2.24
CA ASP A 222 -30.30 -5.70 2.97
C ASP A 222 -28.98 -5.48 3.70
N GLY A 223 -28.00 -4.84 3.07
CA GLY A 223 -26.73 -4.48 3.71
C GLY A 223 -26.93 -3.53 4.89
N LEU A 224 -27.75 -2.50 4.72
CA LEU A 224 -28.09 -1.56 5.80
C LEU A 224 -28.82 -2.24 6.95
N LYS A 225 -29.82 -3.08 6.65
CA LYS A 225 -30.57 -3.83 7.66
C LYS A 225 -29.68 -4.79 8.44
N ALA A 226 -28.71 -5.42 7.77
CA ALA A 226 -27.74 -6.30 8.43
C ALA A 226 -26.80 -5.53 9.36
N ALA A 227 -26.28 -4.39 8.92
CA ALA A 227 -25.47 -3.52 9.74
C ALA A 227 -26.25 -3.02 10.98
N ASP A 228 -27.48 -2.52 10.78
CA ASP A 228 -28.36 -2.03 11.86
C ASP A 228 -28.68 -3.07 12.93
N LYS A 229 -28.78 -4.34 12.54
CA LYS A 229 -28.99 -5.46 13.47
C LYS A 229 -27.74 -5.87 14.25
N SER A 230 -26.56 -5.41 13.81
CA SER A 230 -25.28 -5.73 14.44
C SER A 230 -24.74 -4.47 15.13
N LEU A 231 -23.70 -3.81 14.60
CA LEU A 231 -23.11 -2.63 15.24
C LEU A 231 -23.65 -1.29 14.71
N GLY A 232 -24.52 -1.32 13.70
CA GLY A 232 -25.12 -0.14 13.10
C GLY A 232 -24.29 0.49 12.00
N ARG A 233 -24.57 1.77 11.78
CA ARG A 233 -23.94 2.59 10.73
C ARG A 233 -22.97 3.57 11.36
N VAL A 234 -21.80 3.72 10.76
CA VAL A 234 -20.84 4.76 11.09
C VAL A 234 -20.87 5.84 10.02
N SER A 235 -20.97 7.10 10.45
CA SER A 235 -21.08 8.27 9.56
C SER A 235 -19.92 9.23 9.76
N ILE A 236 -19.45 9.83 8.66
CA ILE A 236 -18.43 10.88 8.69
C ILE A 236 -19.14 12.24 8.77
N PRO A 237 -18.95 13.05 9.83
CA PRO A 237 -19.52 14.38 9.91
C PRO A 237 -19.03 15.27 8.76
N MET A 238 -19.95 15.98 8.10
CA MET A 238 -19.65 16.91 7.02
C MET A 238 -20.21 18.29 7.35
N GLY A 239 -19.38 19.33 7.22
CA GLY A 239 -19.77 20.73 7.46
C GLY A 239 -20.09 21.52 6.19
N GLY A 240 -19.87 20.95 5.02
CA GLY A 240 -20.06 21.63 3.73
C GLY A 240 -21.40 21.29 3.05
N ALA A 241 -21.67 21.94 1.91
CA ALA A 241 -22.89 21.69 1.12
C ALA A 241 -22.91 20.32 0.43
N LYS A 242 -21.74 19.69 0.23
CA LYS A 242 -21.64 18.32 -0.28
C LYS A 242 -22.01 17.34 0.83
N ARG A 243 -22.86 16.38 0.48
CA ARG A 243 -23.42 15.38 1.42
C ARG A 243 -22.77 14.00 1.28
N SER A 244 -21.67 13.88 0.54
CA SER A 244 -20.91 12.64 0.42
C SER A 244 -19.46 12.94 0.07
N LEU A 245 -18.59 11.96 0.36
CA LEU A 245 -17.18 11.94 -0.02
C LEU A 245 -16.98 10.89 -1.12
N ASN A 246 -15.86 10.98 -1.82
CA ASN A 246 -15.40 9.85 -2.64
C ASN A 246 -15.23 8.61 -1.74
N VAL A 247 -15.70 7.45 -2.21
CA VAL A 247 -15.72 6.21 -1.41
C VAL A 247 -14.34 5.79 -0.90
N SER A 248 -13.27 5.97 -1.69
CA SER A 248 -11.91 5.64 -1.25
C SER A 248 -11.40 6.57 -0.16
N VAL A 249 -11.80 7.85 -0.19
CA VAL A 249 -11.48 8.83 0.86
C VAL A 249 -12.25 8.53 2.14
N ALA A 250 -13.55 8.26 2.01
CA ALA A 250 -14.40 7.87 3.14
C ALA A 250 -13.86 6.60 3.82
N PHE A 251 -13.47 5.60 3.01
CA PHE A 251 -12.82 4.38 3.48
C PHE A 251 -11.49 4.66 4.20
N GLY A 252 -10.64 5.56 3.68
CA GLY A 252 -9.41 5.96 4.36
C GLY A 252 -9.64 6.59 5.74
N ILE A 253 -10.65 7.46 5.86
CA ILE A 253 -11.03 8.07 7.14
C ILE A 253 -11.53 6.97 8.11
N LEU A 254 -12.38 6.07 7.62
CA LEU A 254 -12.85 4.91 8.40
C LEU A 254 -11.68 4.10 8.95
N MET A 255 -10.75 3.70 8.09
CA MET A 255 -9.63 2.83 8.47
C MET A 255 -8.71 3.49 9.48
N PHE A 256 -8.46 4.81 9.35
CA PHE A 256 -7.67 5.55 10.32
C PHE A 256 -8.30 5.54 11.73
N TYR A 257 -9.60 5.80 11.81
CA TYR A 257 -10.31 5.77 13.09
C TYR A 257 -10.43 4.36 13.67
N TRP A 258 -10.63 3.34 12.83
CA TRP A 258 -10.68 1.97 13.28
C TRP A 258 -9.32 1.52 13.85
N LEU A 259 -8.22 1.73 13.12
CA LEU A 259 -6.89 1.29 13.57
C LEU A 259 -6.47 2.02 14.85
N SER A 260 -6.63 3.35 14.91
CA SER A 260 -6.23 4.15 16.07
C SER A 260 -6.97 3.83 17.38
N ARG A 261 -8.08 3.08 17.33
CA ARG A 261 -8.82 2.60 18.51
C ARG A 261 -8.60 1.14 18.84
N ASN A 262 -7.89 0.40 17.98
CA ASN A 262 -7.65 -1.03 18.13
C ASN A 262 -6.14 -1.38 18.19
N THR A 263 -5.29 -0.36 18.27
CA THR A 263 -3.85 -0.45 18.56
C THR A 263 -3.54 0.33 19.82
#